data_AF-A0A0N4WEG4-F1
#
_entry.id   AF-A0A0N4WEG4-F1
#
_cell.length_a   1.000
_cell.length_b   1.000
_cell.length_c   1.000
_cell.angle_alpha   90.00
_cell.angle_beta   90.00
_cell.angle_gamma   90.00
#
_symmetry.space_group_name_H-M   'P 1'
#
loop_
_entity.id
_entity.type
_entity.pdbx_description
1 polymer ?
#
loop_
_entity_poly.entity_id
_entity_poly.type
_entity_poly.pdbx_seq_one_letter_code
_entity_poly.pdbx_strand_id
1 'polypeptide(L)'
;MATRGIVWKTIVPYAPWQGGLYERTIKSIKPSLYNVLQRKVPDEKTLETLSVEIEGCINTRPLTYQEEKWNETPALRLIDFIQRDVVVTYPCEFSEEDKTDPDYLPADGAVILQTRQQTEEALKTSYQLIEHFRRIWSQQYLTALRESHKLHISNKRGTLKTSSVGNVVLIAELLAPRSTWKMGRSTKTDHSHNDVSEM
;
A
#
# COMPACT_ATOMS: atom_id res chain seq x y z
N MET A 1 0.64 23.96 21.50
CA MET A 1 1.31 23.24 20.41
C MET A 1 0.36 23.11 19.23
N ALA A 2 0.63 23.83 18.13
CA ALA A 2 0.28 23.55 16.73
C ALA A 2 0.54 24.82 15.90
N THR A 3 1.81 25.12 15.64
CA THR A 3 2.25 26.33 14.91
C THR A 3 2.07 26.21 13.38
N ARG A 4 1.57 25.07 12.88
CA ARG A 4 1.52 24.72 11.44
C ARG A 4 0.11 24.56 10.86
N GLY A 5 -0.95 24.96 11.57
CA GLY A 5 -2.33 24.86 11.05
C GLY A 5 -2.80 23.42 10.78
N ILE A 6 -2.20 22.42 11.44
CA ILE A 6 -2.58 21.00 11.28
C ILE A 6 -3.89 20.76 12.03
N VAL A 7 -4.93 20.34 11.31
CA VAL A 7 -6.22 19.94 11.89
C VAL A 7 -6.19 18.44 12.16
N TRP A 8 -6.12 18.07 13.43
CA TRP A 8 -6.19 16.68 13.85
C TRP A 8 -7.64 16.18 13.76
N LYS A 9 -7.87 15.15 12.94
CA LYS A 9 -9.15 14.43 12.88
C LYS A 9 -8.93 13.01 13.37
N THR A 10 -9.62 12.63 14.45
CA THR A 10 -9.59 11.27 14.98
C THR A 10 -10.71 10.43 14.37
N ILE A 11 -10.48 9.13 14.33
CA ILE A 11 -11.52 8.17 13.95
C ILE A 11 -12.56 8.13 15.07
N VAL A 12 -13.83 8.11 14.70
CA VAL A 12 -14.93 8.03 15.64
C VAL A 12 -14.87 6.66 16.34
N PRO A 13 -15.01 6.59 17.67
CA PRO A 13 -15.06 5.32 18.38
C PRO A 13 -16.18 4.44 17.78
N TYR A 14 -15.90 3.15 17.64
CA TYR A 14 -16.82 2.17 17.03
C TYR A 14 -17.12 2.39 15.53
N ALA A 15 -16.33 3.20 14.82
CA ALA A 15 -16.41 3.38 13.37
C ALA A 15 -15.21 2.77 12.62
N PRO A 16 -15.00 1.43 12.67
CA PRO A 16 -13.81 0.78 12.09
C PRO A 16 -13.70 0.96 10.57
N TRP A 17 -14.81 1.23 9.88
CA TRP A 17 -14.81 1.46 8.42
C TRP A 17 -14.06 2.73 8.01
N GLN A 18 -13.95 3.74 8.89
CA GLN A 18 -13.23 4.99 8.57
C GLN A 18 -11.74 4.74 8.31
N GLY A 19 -11.18 3.66 8.89
CA GLY A 19 -9.80 3.25 8.69
C GLY A 19 -9.57 2.18 7.63
N GLY A 20 -10.65 1.68 7.02
CA GLY A 20 -10.60 0.45 6.24
C GLY A 20 -9.66 0.51 5.02
N LEU A 21 -9.42 1.69 4.46
CA LEU A 21 -8.53 1.85 3.31
C LEU A 21 -7.08 1.54 3.68
N TYR A 22 -6.51 2.28 4.65
CA TYR A 22 -5.11 2.08 5.05
C TYR A 22 -4.92 0.71 5.74
N GLU A 23 -5.92 0.21 6.47
CA GLU A 23 -5.87 -1.14 7.06
C GLU A 23 -5.77 -2.22 5.98
N ARG A 24 -6.52 -2.09 4.89
CA ARG A 24 -6.47 -3.01 3.76
C ARG A 24 -5.12 -2.94 3.05
N THR A 25 -4.58 -1.73 2.87
CA THR A 25 -3.24 -1.53 2.32
C THR A 25 -2.21 -2.24 3.18
N ILE A 26 -2.20 -1.99 4.49
CA ILE A 26 -1.29 -2.64 5.45
C ILE A 26 -1.47 -4.17 5.45
N LYS A 27 -2.71 -4.66 5.37
CA LYS A 27 -3.01 -6.08 5.29
C LYS A 27 -2.43 -6.74 4.04
N SER A 28 -2.30 -6.02 2.93
CA SER A 28 -1.66 -6.55 1.72
C SER A 28 -0.14 -6.67 1.86
N ILE A 29 0.48 -5.79 2.64
CA ILE A 29 1.95 -5.68 2.75
C ILE A 29 2.49 -6.65 3.80
N LYS A 30 1.86 -6.69 4.98
CA LYS A 30 2.37 -7.43 6.15
C LYS A 30 2.67 -8.90 5.85
N PRO A 31 1.77 -9.68 5.21
CA PRO A 31 2.04 -11.09 4.93
C PRO A 31 3.25 -11.28 4.03
N SER A 32 3.40 -10.45 3.00
CA SER A 32 4.55 -10.51 2.09
C SER A 32 5.84 -10.14 2.80
N LEU A 33 5.82 -9.11 3.66
CA LEU A 33 6.96 -8.70 4.47
C LEU A 33 7.40 -9.83 5.44
N TYR A 34 6.45 -10.44 6.15
CA TYR A 34 6.75 -11.56 7.06
C TYR A 34 7.30 -12.78 6.31
N ASN A 35 6.81 -13.04 5.09
CA ASN A 35 7.32 -14.14 4.26
C ASN A 35 8.75 -13.91 3.75
N VAL A 36 9.16 -12.65 3.59
CA VAL A 36 10.50 -12.26 3.14
C VAL A 36 11.49 -12.30 4.30
N LEU A 37 11.11 -11.74 5.45
CA LEU A 37 11.96 -11.71 6.64
C LEU A 37 12.03 -13.07 7.35
N GLN A 38 10.93 -13.83 7.36
CA GLN A 38 10.81 -15.12 8.03
C GLN A 38 11.34 -15.09 9.48
N ARG A 39 12.44 -15.80 9.75
CA ARG A 39 13.12 -15.86 11.06
C ARG A 39 14.31 -14.91 11.17
N LYS A 40 14.65 -14.16 10.12
CA LYS A 40 15.73 -13.18 10.15
C LYS A 40 15.24 -11.93 10.85
N VAL A 41 16.01 -11.45 11.81
CA VAL A 41 15.83 -10.12 12.41
C VAL A 41 16.66 -9.15 11.58
N PRO A 42 16.05 -8.22 10.82
CA PRO A 42 16.80 -7.24 10.07
C PRO A 42 17.46 -6.23 11.01
N ASP A 43 18.62 -5.73 10.59
CA ASP A 43 19.23 -4.56 11.23
C ASP A 43 18.38 -3.30 11.01
N GLU A 44 18.57 -2.28 11.84
CA GLU A 44 17.85 -1.01 11.74
C GLU A 44 17.95 -0.40 10.35
N LYS A 45 19.16 -0.33 9.79
CA LYS A 45 19.39 0.25 8.45
C LYS A 45 18.73 -0.57 7.36
N THR A 46 18.82 -1.88 7.45
CA THR A 46 18.17 -2.79 6.50
C THR A 46 16.65 -2.65 6.55
N LEU A 47 16.06 -2.49 7.73
CA LEU A 47 14.62 -2.31 7.88
C LEU A 47 14.16 -0.94 7.36
N GLU A 48 14.95 0.12 7.60
CA GLU A 48 14.71 1.47 7.07
C GLU A 48 14.67 1.44 5.54
N THR A 49 15.72 0.90 4.91
CA THR A 49 15.81 0.75 3.45
C THR A 49 14.66 -0.08 2.90
N LEU A 50 14.37 -1.23 3.51
CA LEU A 50 13.27 -2.09 3.09
C LEU A 50 11.91 -1.37 3.16
N SER A 51 11.69 -0.54 4.18
CA SER A 51 10.44 0.20 4.35
C SER A 51 10.25 1.24 3.24
N VAL A 52 11.31 1.99 2.91
CA VAL A 52 11.30 2.99 1.83
C VAL A 52 11.08 2.33 0.47
N GLU A 53 11.75 1.21 0.22
CA GLU A 53 11.59 0.49 -1.06
C GLU A 53 10.19 -0.15 -1.20
N ILE A 54 9.61 -0.66 -0.10
CA ILE A 54 8.23 -1.14 -0.09
C ILE A 54 7.26 0.00 -0.39
N GLU A 55 7.45 1.17 0.22
CA GLU A 55 6.66 2.37 -0.09
C GLU A 55 6.74 2.71 -1.58
N GLY A 56 7.94 2.72 -2.15
CA GLY A 56 8.16 2.92 -3.58
C GLY A 56 7.41 1.88 -4.43
N CYS A 57 7.48 0.60 -4.06
CA CYS A 57 6.79 -0.49 -4.76
C CYS A 57 5.26 -0.33 -4.76
N ILE A 58 4.68 0.14 -3.64
CA ILE A 58 3.24 0.35 -3.53
C ILE A 58 2.82 1.59 -4.33
N ASN A 59 3.57 2.68 -4.21
CA ASN A 59 3.25 3.96 -4.84
C ASN A 59 3.41 3.93 -6.37
N THR A 60 4.30 3.09 -6.88
CA THR A 60 4.50 2.85 -8.33
C THR A 60 3.56 1.82 -8.92
N ARG A 61 2.71 1.19 -8.11
CA ARG A 61 1.79 0.16 -8.58
C ARG A 61 0.76 0.75 -9.57
N PRO A 62 0.52 0.10 -10.73
CA PRO A 62 -0.52 0.54 -11.65
C PRO A 62 -1.91 0.37 -11.05
N LEU A 63 -2.71 1.43 -11.15
CA LEU A 63 -4.12 1.48 -10.74
C LEU A 63 -5.06 1.20 -11.91
N THR A 64 -4.67 1.62 -13.11
CA THR A 64 -5.43 1.36 -14.33
C THR A 64 -4.89 0.16 -15.09
N TYR A 65 -5.73 -0.37 -15.98
CA TYR A 65 -5.27 -1.33 -16.98
C TYR A 65 -4.21 -0.68 -17.87
N GLN A 66 -3.20 -1.45 -18.25
CA GLN A 66 -2.18 -1.03 -19.20
C GLN A 66 -2.61 -1.50 -20.59
N GLU A 67 -2.90 -0.55 -21.48
CA GLU A 67 -3.19 -0.84 -22.88
C GLU A 67 -1.92 -1.19 -23.66
N GLU A 68 -2.09 -1.80 -24.84
CA GLU A 68 -1.00 -2.22 -25.72
C GLU A 68 -0.09 -1.03 -26.13
N LYS A 69 -0.66 0.18 -26.20
CA LYS A 69 0.06 1.43 -26.49
C LYS A 69 0.61 2.10 -25.23
N TRP A 70 1.58 1.47 -24.58
CA TRP A 70 2.17 1.97 -23.34
C TRP A 70 2.88 3.33 -23.45
N ASN A 71 3.38 3.70 -24.63
CA ASN A 71 4.05 4.99 -24.87
C ASN A 71 3.09 6.19 -24.89
N GLU A 72 1.84 5.98 -25.33
CA GLU A 72 0.85 7.06 -25.50
C GLU A 72 -0.02 7.20 -24.24
N THR A 73 -0.27 6.08 -23.56
CA THR A 73 -1.12 6.02 -22.36
C THR A 73 -0.44 5.20 -21.26
N PRO A 74 0.44 5.82 -20.45
CA PRO A 74 1.02 5.14 -19.30
C PRO A 74 -0.07 4.82 -18.27
N ALA A 75 0.03 3.67 -17.61
CA ALA A 75 -0.89 3.33 -16.52
C ALA A 75 -0.76 4.35 -15.38
N LEU A 76 -1.91 4.79 -14.86
CA LEU A 76 -1.96 5.70 -13.73
C LEU A 76 -1.50 4.98 -12.46
N ARG A 77 -0.52 5.55 -11.74
CA ARG A 77 0.02 5.04 -10.48
C ARG A 77 -0.42 5.95 -9.32
N LEU A 78 -0.27 5.46 -8.10
CA LEU A 78 -0.60 6.25 -6.89
C LEU A 78 0.25 7.51 -6.79
N ILE A 79 1.54 7.40 -7.11
CA ILE A 79 2.47 8.54 -7.08
C ILE A 79 2.06 9.65 -8.05
N ASP A 80 1.41 9.32 -9.17
CA ASP A 80 1.05 10.28 -10.21
C ASP A 80 -0.01 11.30 -9.73
N PHE A 81 -0.75 11.00 -8.67
CA PHE A 81 -1.67 11.95 -8.02
C PHE A 81 -0.96 13.01 -7.17
N ILE A 82 0.24 12.69 -6.68
CA ILE A 82 1.06 13.61 -5.88
C ILE A 82 1.97 14.39 -6.83
N GLN A 83 2.67 13.66 -7.70
CA GLN A 83 3.56 14.22 -8.70
C GLN A 83 3.44 13.39 -9.97
N ARG A 84 3.00 14.04 -11.04
CA ARG A 84 2.80 13.40 -12.34
C ARG A 84 4.15 13.05 -12.97
N ASP A 85 4.20 11.91 -13.67
CA ASP A 85 5.33 11.47 -14.50
C ASP A 85 6.65 11.30 -13.72
N VAL A 86 6.58 10.89 -12.44
CA VAL A 86 7.79 10.57 -11.66
C VAL A 86 8.49 9.35 -12.24
N VAL A 87 9.77 9.52 -12.54
CA VAL A 87 10.69 8.44 -12.88
C VAL A 87 11.26 7.89 -11.58
N VAL A 88 10.83 6.69 -11.19
CA VAL A 88 11.38 5.97 -10.05
C VAL A 88 12.52 5.11 -10.59
N THR A 89 13.74 5.63 -10.48
CA THR A 89 14.95 4.89 -10.89
C THR A 89 15.33 3.92 -9.77
N TYR A 90 15.36 2.62 -10.07
CA TYR A 90 15.98 1.65 -9.18
C TYR A 90 17.49 1.63 -9.45
N PRO A 91 18.35 1.90 -8.47
CA PRO A 91 19.78 2.12 -8.73
C PRO A 91 20.59 0.94 -9.31
N CYS A 92 19.98 -0.22 -9.58
CA CYS A 92 20.70 -1.43 -10.04
C CYS A 92 20.39 -1.88 -11.48
N GLU A 93 19.62 -1.14 -12.28
CA GLU A 93 19.44 -1.47 -13.71
C GLU A 93 20.70 -1.16 -14.56
N PHE A 94 21.75 -0.58 -13.97
CA PHE A 94 22.97 -0.09 -14.66
C PHE A 94 24.29 -0.70 -14.16
N SER A 95 24.36 -2.01 -13.85
CA SER A 95 25.65 -2.64 -13.54
C SER A 95 26.01 -3.77 -14.51
N GLU A 96 25.98 -3.50 -15.80
CA GLU A 96 26.95 -4.10 -16.73
C GLU A 96 28.19 -3.18 -16.70
N GLU A 97 28.89 -3.12 -15.57
CA GLU A 97 30.22 -2.52 -15.57
C GLU A 97 31.10 -3.42 -16.43
N ASP A 98 31.68 -2.84 -17.49
CA ASP A 98 32.64 -3.49 -18.39
C ASP A 98 33.72 -4.18 -17.56
N LYS A 99 33.68 -5.52 -17.50
CA LYS A 99 34.64 -6.36 -16.78
C LYS A 99 36.06 -6.33 -17.37
N THR A 100 36.38 -5.33 -18.18
CA THR A 100 37.50 -5.37 -19.13
C THR A 100 38.69 -4.51 -18.72
N ASP A 101 38.58 -3.65 -17.72
CA ASP A 101 39.73 -2.85 -17.25
C ASP A 101 39.87 -2.87 -15.72
N PRO A 102 40.96 -3.42 -15.17
CA PRO A 102 41.24 -3.30 -13.74
C PRO A 102 41.72 -1.88 -13.41
N ASP A 103 40.90 -1.12 -12.67
CA ASP A 103 41.27 0.19 -12.12
C ASP A 103 42.63 0.11 -11.38
N TYR A 104 43.65 0.83 -11.87
CA TYR A 104 44.95 0.92 -11.20
C TYR A 104 44.83 1.74 -9.91
N LEU A 105 45.16 1.13 -8.76
CA LEU A 105 45.04 1.79 -7.46
C LEU A 105 46.27 1.57 -6.57
N PRO A 106 46.77 2.64 -5.90
CA PRO A 106 47.90 2.57 -4.96
C PRO A 106 47.53 1.83 -3.66
N ALA A 107 48.54 1.39 -2.89
CA ALA A 107 48.37 0.53 -1.71
C ALA A 107 47.44 1.10 -0.60
N ASP A 108 47.31 2.43 -0.50
CA ASP A 108 46.38 3.11 0.42
C ASP A 108 44.89 3.00 -0.01
N GLY A 109 44.65 2.67 -1.29
CA GLY A 109 43.31 2.47 -1.85
C GLY A 109 42.67 1.13 -1.48
N ALA A 110 43.42 0.17 -0.91
CA ALA A 110 42.89 -1.15 -0.57
C ALA A 110 41.80 -1.11 0.51
N VAL A 111 41.89 -0.18 1.47
CA VAL A 111 40.85 0.03 2.51
C VAL A 111 39.58 0.62 1.88
N ILE A 112 39.75 1.58 0.97
CA ILE A 112 38.65 2.22 0.23
C ILE A 112 37.93 1.18 -0.65
N LEU A 113 38.67 0.27 -1.27
CA LEU A 113 38.12 -0.84 -2.06
C LEU A 113 37.30 -1.81 -1.20
N GLN A 114 37.77 -2.16 0.00
CA GLN A 114 37.00 -3.01 0.91
C GLN A 114 35.70 -2.33 1.32
N THR A 115 35.74 -1.03 1.63
CA THR A 115 34.52 -0.26 1.96
C THR A 115 33.57 -0.16 0.75
N ARG A 116 34.10 0.05 -0.48
CA ARG A 116 33.31 0.07 -1.71
C ARG A 116 32.66 -1.29 -2.00
N GLN A 117 33.42 -2.37 -1.99
CA GLN A 117 32.94 -3.72 -2.24
C GLN A 117 31.89 -4.15 -1.20
N GLN A 118 32.13 -3.87 0.08
CA GLN A 118 31.14 -4.12 1.14
C GLN A 118 29.85 -3.33 0.91
N THR A 119 29.96 -2.08 0.43
CA THR A 119 28.79 -1.25 0.09
C THR A 119 28.02 -1.84 -1.09
N GLU A 120 28.72 -2.25 -2.15
CA GLU A 120 28.11 -2.89 -3.33
C GLU A 120 27.43 -4.22 -2.97
N GLU A 121 28.04 -5.03 -2.11
CA GLU A 121 27.44 -6.27 -1.60
C GLU A 121 26.20 -5.99 -0.73
N ALA A 122 26.26 -4.99 0.15
CA ALA A 122 25.11 -4.57 0.95
C ALA A 122 23.95 -4.07 0.06
N LEU A 123 24.25 -3.30 -0.99
CA LEU A 123 23.26 -2.87 -1.97
C LEU A 123 22.65 -4.07 -2.71
N LYS A 124 23.48 -4.98 -3.24
CA LYS A 124 23.01 -6.19 -3.93
C LYS A 124 22.10 -7.05 -3.04
N THR A 125 22.48 -7.25 -1.78
CA THR A 125 21.67 -8.02 -0.83
C THR A 125 20.33 -7.33 -0.51
N SER A 126 20.30 -6.00 -0.39
CA SER A 126 19.04 -5.24 -0.24
C SER A 126 18.13 -5.46 -1.45
N TYR A 127 18.66 -5.27 -2.67
CA TYR A 127 17.85 -5.47 -3.88
C TYR A 127 17.26 -6.86 -4.00
N GLN A 128 18.06 -7.89 -3.71
CA GLN A 128 17.56 -9.27 -3.72
C GLN A 128 16.40 -9.48 -2.75
N LEU A 129 16.47 -8.84 -1.57
CA LEU A 129 15.41 -8.89 -0.59
C LEU A 129 14.13 -8.20 -1.10
N ILE A 130 14.26 -7.06 -1.76
CA ILE A 130 13.13 -6.31 -2.29
C ILE A 130 12.54 -6.96 -3.53
N GLU A 131 13.34 -7.49 -4.43
CA GLU A 131 12.82 -8.24 -5.58
C GLU A 131 12.04 -9.46 -5.11
N HIS A 132 12.55 -10.14 -4.06
CA HIS A 132 11.82 -11.21 -3.43
C HIS A 132 10.47 -10.75 -2.85
N PHE A 133 10.46 -9.61 -2.15
CA PHE A 133 9.23 -8.98 -1.66
C PHE A 133 8.26 -8.66 -2.81
N ARG A 134 8.72 -7.96 -3.85
CA ARG A 134 7.92 -7.53 -5.00
C ARG A 134 7.26 -8.71 -5.69
N ARG A 135 7.99 -9.82 -5.86
CA ARG A 135 7.48 -11.07 -6.43
C ARG A 135 6.37 -11.67 -5.56
N ILE A 136 6.59 -11.84 -4.25
CA ILE A 136 5.58 -12.41 -3.35
C ILE A 136 4.35 -11.51 -3.27
N TRP A 137 4.58 -10.21 -3.05
CA TRP A 137 3.52 -9.24 -2.87
C TRP A 137 2.67 -9.11 -4.14
N SER A 138 3.27 -8.97 -5.33
CA SER A 138 2.51 -8.88 -6.58
C SER A 138 1.63 -10.11 -6.81
N GLN A 139 2.12 -11.31 -6.55
CA GLN A 139 1.34 -12.55 -6.66
C GLN A 139 0.17 -12.59 -5.68
N GLN A 140 0.45 -12.31 -4.40
CA GLN A 140 -0.59 -12.31 -3.35
C GLN A 140 -1.64 -11.23 -3.62
N TYR A 141 -1.19 -10.05 -4.01
CA TYR A 141 -2.01 -8.89 -4.30
C TYR A 141 -2.94 -9.14 -5.50
N LEU A 142 -2.42 -9.64 -6.62
CA LEU A 142 -3.22 -9.97 -7.80
C LEU A 142 -4.23 -11.09 -7.51
N THR A 143 -3.84 -12.08 -6.70
CA THR A 143 -4.73 -13.15 -6.25
C THR A 143 -5.87 -12.59 -5.40
N ALA A 144 -5.56 -11.73 -4.42
CA ALA A 144 -6.56 -11.08 -3.58
C ALA A 144 -7.54 -10.21 -4.38
N LEU A 145 -7.06 -9.51 -5.42
CA LEU A 145 -7.93 -8.77 -6.35
C LEU A 145 -8.91 -9.69 -7.07
N ARG A 146 -8.44 -10.81 -7.60
CA ARG A 146 -9.27 -11.78 -8.31
C ARG A 146 -10.35 -12.36 -7.41
N GLU A 147 -10.03 -12.66 -6.16
CA GLU A 147 -10.99 -13.17 -5.17
C GLU A 147 -12.00 -12.10 -4.77
N SER A 148 -11.57 -10.85 -4.57
CA SER A 148 -12.45 -9.73 -4.21
C SER A 148 -13.49 -9.42 -5.30
N HIS A 149 -13.09 -9.48 -6.58
CA HIS A 149 -13.99 -9.24 -7.71
C HIS A 149 -15.14 -10.26 -7.74
N LYS A 150 -14.88 -11.53 -7.35
CA LYS A 150 -15.92 -12.57 -7.27
C LYS A 150 -16.91 -12.33 -6.13
N LEU A 151 -16.46 -11.81 -4.99
CA LEU A 151 -17.32 -11.52 -3.84
C LEU A 151 -18.27 -10.34 -4.09
N HIS A 152 -17.90 -9.41 -4.99
CA HIS A 152 -18.70 -8.22 -5.29
C HIS A 152 -19.78 -8.46 -6.38
N ILE A 153 -19.70 -9.56 -7.14
CA ILE A 153 -20.65 -9.88 -8.23
C ILE A 153 -21.97 -10.46 -7.73
N SER A 154 -22.02 -10.99 -6.50
CA SER A 154 -23.24 -11.62 -5.96
C SER A 154 -23.47 -11.29 -4.49
N ASN A 155 -23.80 -10.05 -4.18
CA ASN A 155 -24.37 -9.69 -2.89
C ASN A 155 -25.63 -8.83 -3.05
N LYS A 156 -26.68 -9.43 -3.62
CA LYS A 156 -28.08 -8.99 -3.44
C LYS A 156 -28.55 -9.22 -1.99
N ARG A 157 -27.76 -8.80 -0.99
CA ARG A 157 -28.08 -8.87 0.45
C ARG A 157 -28.19 -7.49 1.09
N GLY A 158 -28.38 -6.46 0.28
CA GLY A 158 -28.79 -5.12 0.71
C GLY A 158 -30.01 -4.70 -0.11
N THR A 159 -31.07 -4.26 0.54
CA THR A 159 -32.11 -3.49 -0.12
C THR A 159 -31.57 -2.08 -0.36
N LEU A 160 -31.66 -1.58 -1.59
CA LEU A 160 -31.44 -0.17 -1.94
C LEU A 160 -32.61 0.70 -1.43
N LYS A 161 -33.11 0.43 -0.23
CA LYS A 161 -34.22 1.18 0.36
C LYS A 161 -33.61 2.11 1.39
N THR A 162 -33.32 3.33 0.95
CA THR A 162 -32.90 4.43 1.84
C THR A 162 -33.89 4.53 3.00
N SER A 163 -33.36 4.66 4.21
CA SER A 163 -34.16 4.78 5.43
C SER A 163 -35.14 5.95 5.31
N SER A 164 -36.45 5.68 5.33
CA SER A 164 -37.48 6.71 5.48
C SER A 164 -37.67 7.02 6.97
N VAL A 165 -37.96 8.29 7.28
CA VAL A 165 -38.44 8.69 8.60
C VAL A 165 -39.64 7.82 8.97
N GLY A 166 -39.61 7.24 10.17
CA GLY A 166 -40.64 6.34 10.68
C GLY A 166 -40.31 4.85 10.62
N ASN A 167 -39.23 4.43 9.94
CA ASN A 167 -38.82 3.02 9.89
C ASN A 167 -38.28 2.54 11.24
N VAL A 168 -38.60 1.29 11.59
CA VAL A 168 -38.01 0.59 12.74
C VAL A 168 -36.64 0.05 12.33
N VAL A 169 -35.61 0.45 13.06
CA VAL A 169 -34.22 0.05 12.86
C VAL A 169 -33.70 -0.65 14.10
N LEU A 170 -32.79 -1.61 13.93
CA LEU A 170 -32.04 -2.18 15.04
C LEU A 170 -30.81 -1.34 15.28
N ILE A 171 -30.60 -0.91 16.53
CA ILE A 171 -29.40 -0.22 16.96
C ILE A 171 -28.35 -1.29 17.24
N ALA A 172 -27.37 -1.39 16.33
CA ALA A 172 -26.28 -2.34 16.46
C ALA A 172 -25.34 -1.91 17.59
N GLU A 173 -25.25 -2.74 18.64
CA GLU A 173 -24.29 -2.56 19.73
C GLU A 173 -23.17 -3.60 19.56
N LEU A 174 -21.93 -3.14 19.32
CA LEU A 174 -20.82 -4.00 18.91
C LEU A 174 -20.44 -5.07 19.95
N LEU A 175 -20.67 -4.78 21.24
CA LEU A 175 -20.31 -5.64 22.37
C LEU A 175 -21.46 -6.55 22.83
N ALA A 176 -22.65 -6.39 22.24
CA ALA A 176 -23.84 -7.12 22.63
C ALA A 176 -24.25 -8.11 21.54
N PRO A 177 -24.67 -9.34 21.89
CA PRO A 177 -25.16 -10.29 20.91
C PRO A 177 -26.35 -9.72 20.15
N ARG A 178 -26.53 -10.15 18.89
CA ARG A 178 -27.56 -9.59 17.99
C ARG A 178 -28.99 -9.67 18.55
N SER A 179 -29.25 -10.59 19.48
CA SER A 179 -30.54 -10.76 20.15
C SER A 179 -30.87 -9.67 21.18
N THR A 180 -29.88 -8.91 21.67
CA THR A 180 -30.08 -7.83 22.66
C THR A 180 -30.05 -6.44 22.04
N TRP A 181 -30.00 -6.34 20.71
CA TRP A 181 -30.01 -5.06 20.01
C TRP A 181 -31.35 -4.35 20.21
N LYS A 182 -31.27 -3.10 20.66
CA LYS A 182 -32.44 -2.27 20.92
C LYS A 182 -33.07 -1.85 19.59
N MET A 183 -34.39 -1.90 19.49
CA MET A 183 -35.12 -1.35 18.35
C MET A 183 -35.34 0.15 18.57
N GLY A 184 -35.05 0.94 17.54
CA GLY A 184 -35.32 2.37 17.49
C GLY A 184 -36.21 2.71 16.30
N ARG A 185 -36.89 3.86 16.34
CA ARG A 185 -37.62 4.41 15.20
C ARG A 185 -36.86 5.61 14.67
N SER A 186 -36.56 5.65 13.38
CA SER A 186 -35.89 6.81 12.78
C SER A 186 -36.83 8.02 12.83
N THR A 187 -36.45 9.06 13.55
CA THR A 187 -37.22 10.32 13.68
C THR A 187 -36.70 11.42 12.74
N LYS A 188 -35.42 11.36 12.37
CA LYS A 188 -34.76 12.26 11.44
C LYS A 188 -33.65 11.51 10.70
N THR A 189 -33.47 11.80 9.42
CA THR A 189 -32.38 11.29 8.60
C THR A 189 -31.54 12.45 8.12
N ASP A 190 -30.29 12.53 8.58
CA ASP A 190 -29.32 13.48 8.03
C ASP A 190 -28.68 12.83 6.79
N HIS A 191 -29.00 13.36 5.62
CA HIS A 191 -28.34 12.95 4.39
C HIS A 191 -26.94 13.57 4.39
N SER A 192 -25.90 12.75 4.58
CA SER A 192 -24.54 13.17 4.22
C SER A 192 -24.53 13.38 2.71
N HIS A 193 -24.36 14.64 2.29
CA HIS A 193 -24.26 15.06 0.89
C HIS A 193 -23.00 14.44 0.26
N ASN A 194 -23.12 13.19 -0.18
CA ASN A 194 -22.27 12.63 -1.22
C ASN A 194 -23.06 12.79 -2.53
N ASP A 195 -23.21 14.04 -2.99
CA ASP A 195 -23.48 14.26 -4.41
C ASP A 195 -22.15 14.06 -5.12
N VAL A 196 -21.96 12.85 -5.63
CA VAL A 196 -21.15 12.69 -6.83
C VAL A 196 -22.10 13.08 -7.96
N SER A 197 -22.11 14.37 -8.31
CA SER A 197 -22.74 14.83 -9.55
C SER A 197 -22.04 14.13 -10.71
N GLU A 198 -22.78 13.29 -11.41
CA GLU A 198 -22.52 13.00 -12.82
C GLU A 198 -22.76 14.30 -13.61
N MET A 199 -21.68 14.83 -14.18
CA MET A 199 -21.65 15.55 -15.45
C MET A 199 -20.49 15.00 -16.27
#